data_AF-A0A846YIA6-F1
#
_entry.id   AF-A0A846YIA6-F1
#
_cell.length_a   1.000
_cell.length_b   1.000
_cell.length_c   1.000
_cell.angle_alpha   90.00
_cell.angle_beta   90.00
_cell.angle_gamma   90.00
#
_symmetry.space_group_name_H-M   'P 1'
#
loop_
_entity.id
_entity.type
_entity.pdbx_description
1 polymer ?
#
loop_
_entity_poly.entity_id
_entity_poly.type
_entity_poly.pdbx_seq_one_letter_code
_entity_poly.pdbx_strand_id
1 'polypeptide(L)'
;MLGVDPPEHTRYRKLLTGKFTVRRMQQLSDHVADITTTHLDAMESAGGPVDLVEVFAFPIPALVICELLGVPYHDRDFFQQHVAAAVGGADHSMEARGAAFAAVQDYLRGLVLAKRNAPTDDLLSDLTGTDLTDDELSGIGTLLLGAGLDTTANMLALGTAALLTHPDQLAELRNDPETTDRAIEELLRYLSIAHTSARTALTDVELDGQLIKKGETVAVSIQAANRDPAKFHEPDTFDIGRSAVGHLGFGHGVHQCLGQQLARVEMRVALPALVRRFPTLRLAVPVADIPLRHGLDIYGAHELPVTW
;
A
#
# COMPACT_ATOMS: atom_id res chain seq x y z
N MET A 1 -10.22 0.68 -13.63
CA MET A 1 -8.96 1.44 -13.78
C MET A 1 -7.72 0.56 -13.94
N LEU A 2 -7.51 -0.50 -13.14
CA LEU A 2 -6.31 -1.34 -13.32
C LEU A 2 -6.39 -2.32 -14.50
N GLY A 3 -7.59 -2.81 -14.83
CA GLY A 3 -7.84 -3.70 -15.97
C GLY A 3 -8.62 -3.05 -17.11
N VAL A 4 -8.43 -1.75 -17.33
CA VAL A 4 -9.14 -0.98 -18.37
C VAL A 4 -8.11 -0.18 -19.14
N ASP A 5 -8.26 -0.09 -20.47
CA ASP A 5 -7.36 0.68 -21.35
C ASP A 5 -7.89 2.09 -21.64
N PRO A 6 -7.08 3.00 -22.22
CA PRO A 6 -7.61 4.24 -22.80
C PRO A 6 -8.64 3.96 -23.91
N PRO A 7 -9.70 4.79 -24.05
CA PRO A 7 -9.90 6.08 -23.36
C PRO A 7 -10.57 5.99 -21.98
N GLU A 8 -11.23 4.89 -21.63
CA GLU A 8 -11.97 4.75 -20.36
C GLU A 8 -11.04 4.88 -19.16
N HIS A 9 -9.86 4.25 -19.21
CA HIS A 9 -8.82 4.44 -18.19
C HIS A 9 -8.51 5.92 -17.98
N THR A 10 -8.26 6.63 -19.08
CA THR A 10 -7.88 8.05 -19.05
C THR A 10 -8.99 8.91 -18.44
N ARG A 11 -10.27 8.58 -18.70
CA ARG A 11 -11.42 9.27 -18.11
C ARG A 11 -11.37 9.23 -16.58
N TYR A 12 -11.30 8.04 -15.99
CA TYR A 12 -11.22 7.87 -14.53
C TYR A 12 -9.92 8.45 -13.95
N ARG A 13 -8.78 8.14 -14.59
CA ARG A 13 -7.45 8.54 -14.13
C ARG A 13 -7.30 10.06 -14.05
N LYS A 14 -7.88 10.80 -14.99
CA LYS A 14 -7.82 12.26 -15.04
C LYS A 14 -8.52 12.92 -13.86
N LEU A 15 -9.66 12.37 -13.42
CA LEU A 15 -10.41 12.87 -12.27
C LEU A 15 -9.64 12.69 -10.96
N LEU A 16 -8.89 11.59 -10.84
CA LEU A 16 -8.18 11.23 -9.61
C LEU A 16 -6.76 11.79 -9.51
N THR A 17 -6.04 11.92 -10.62
CA THR A 17 -4.60 12.29 -10.59
C THR A 17 -4.36 13.60 -9.85
N GLY A 18 -5.23 14.60 -10.03
CA GLY A 18 -5.12 15.87 -9.31
C GLY A 18 -5.31 15.73 -7.79
N LYS A 19 -6.02 14.70 -7.32
CA LYS A 19 -6.31 14.45 -5.90
C LYS A 19 -5.14 13.78 -5.18
N PHE A 20 -4.33 12.99 -5.89
CA PHE A 20 -3.15 12.27 -5.36
C PHE A 20 -1.81 12.98 -5.62
N THR A 21 -1.81 14.31 -5.72
CA THR A 21 -0.57 15.09 -5.91
C THR A 21 0.30 15.06 -4.65
N VAL A 22 1.62 15.25 -4.83
CA VAL A 22 2.60 15.34 -3.72
C VAL A 22 2.12 16.31 -2.64
N ARG A 23 1.73 17.54 -3.05
CA ARG A 23 1.27 18.58 -2.13
C ARG A 23 0.04 18.13 -1.32
N ARG A 24 -0.95 17.49 -1.95
CA ARG A 24 -2.17 17.03 -1.26
C ARG A 24 -1.87 15.89 -0.30
N MET A 25 -1.10 14.89 -0.74
CA MET A 25 -0.77 13.76 0.14
C MET A 25 0.08 14.22 1.33
N GLN A 26 0.97 15.20 1.13
CA GLN A 26 1.75 15.77 2.22
C GLN A 26 0.89 16.44 3.29
N GLN A 27 -0.29 16.97 2.96
CA GLN A 27 -1.22 17.57 3.92
C GLN A 27 -1.82 16.55 4.90
N LEU A 28 -1.77 15.25 4.56
CA LEU A 28 -2.22 14.18 5.44
C LEU A 28 -1.17 13.79 6.48
N SER A 29 0.07 14.29 6.39
CA SER A 29 1.18 13.83 7.25
C SER A 29 0.91 13.98 8.74
N ASP A 30 0.29 15.10 9.15
CA ASP A 30 -0.06 15.34 10.55
C ASP A 30 -1.11 14.32 11.02
N HIS A 31 -2.12 14.04 10.20
CA HIS A 31 -3.12 13.02 10.50
C HIS A 31 -2.52 11.61 10.58
N VAL A 32 -1.62 11.26 9.64
CA VAL A 32 -0.87 9.99 9.70
C VAL A 32 -0.06 9.93 11.00
N ALA A 33 0.55 11.03 11.43
CA ALA A 33 1.35 11.08 12.65
C ALA A 33 0.50 10.88 13.90
N ASP A 34 -0.71 11.46 13.96
CA ASP A 34 -1.66 11.26 15.06
C ASP A 34 -2.11 9.79 15.15
N ILE A 35 -2.49 9.19 14.01
CA ILE A 35 -2.85 7.77 13.93
C ILE A 35 -1.67 6.90 14.39
N THR A 36 -0.49 7.15 13.83
CA THR A 36 0.74 6.41 14.16
C THR A 36 1.03 6.49 15.65
N THR A 37 0.96 7.69 16.25
CA THR A 37 1.20 7.91 17.68
C THR A 37 0.22 7.12 18.54
N THR A 38 -1.06 7.15 18.19
CA THR A 38 -2.10 6.38 18.89
C THR A 38 -1.80 4.89 18.91
N HIS A 39 -1.38 4.33 17.78
CA HIS A 39 -1.01 2.90 17.68
C HIS A 39 0.28 2.58 18.44
N LEU A 40 1.26 3.48 18.42
CA LEU A 40 2.50 3.33 19.20
C LEU A 40 2.22 3.37 20.73
N ASP A 41 1.32 4.23 21.18
CA ASP A 41 0.93 4.32 22.60
C ASP A 41 0.20 3.05 23.06
N ALA A 42 -0.67 2.50 22.21
CA ALA A 42 -1.35 1.23 22.46
C ALA A 42 -0.35 0.06 22.54
N MET A 43 0.62 0.01 21.61
CA MET A 43 1.71 -0.98 21.64
C MET A 43 2.53 -0.89 22.94
N GLU A 44 2.96 0.31 23.33
CA GLU A 44 3.73 0.51 24.56
C GLU A 44 2.95 0.06 25.80
N SER A 45 1.65 0.37 25.84
CA SER A 45 0.76 0.01 26.95
C SER A 45 0.49 -1.50 27.05
N ALA A 46 0.40 -2.20 25.92
CA ALA A 46 0.16 -3.64 25.91
C ALA A 46 1.35 -4.45 26.48
N GLY A 47 2.57 -3.95 26.27
CA GLY A 47 3.81 -4.69 26.55
C GLY A 47 4.04 -5.82 25.53
N GLY A 48 5.27 -5.93 25.03
CA GLY A 48 5.62 -6.95 24.02
C GLY A 48 5.66 -8.39 24.58
N PRO A 49 5.64 -9.41 23.71
CA PRO A 49 5.60 -9.32 22.24
C PRO A 49 4.20 -8.98 21.70
N VAL A 50 4.15 -8.35 20.52
CA VAL A 50 2.92 -8.04 19.78
C VAL A 50 3.08 -8.44 18.32
N ASP A 51 1.96 -8.69 17.62
CA ASP A 51 1.96 -8.76 16.17
C ASP A 51 1.93 -7.35 15.57
N LEU A 52 3.03 -6.92 14.94
CA LEU A 52 3.12 -5.60 14.31
C LEU A 52 2.12 -5.43 13.15
N VAL A 53 1.74 -6.51 12.46
CA VAL A 53 0.76 -6.44 11.37
C VAL A 53 -0.58 -5.96 11.92
N GLU A 54 -1.10 -6.65 12.94
CA GLU A 54 -2.38 -6.33 13.56
C GLU A 54 -2.40 -4.95 14.24
N VAL A 55 -1.38 -4.61 15.03
CA VAL A 55 -1.46 -3.44 15.93
C VAL A 55 -0.97 -2.13 15.31
N PHE A 56 -0.21 -2.20 14.20
CA PHE A 56 0.47 -1.04 13.61
C PHE A 56 0.36 -1.00 12.08
N ALA A 57 0.82 -2.04 11.38
CA ALA A 57 0.99 -1.98 9.94
C ALA A 57 -0.35 -1.97 9.18
N PHE A 58 -1.36 -2.69 9.66
CA PHE A 58 -2.69 -2.73 9.04
C PHE A 58 -3.58 -1.53 9.43
N PRO A 59 -3.70 -1.15 10.72
CA PRO A 59 -4.64 -0.10 11.12
C PRO A 59 -4.29 1.28 10.58
N ILE A 60 -3.00 1.63 10.45
CA ILE A 60 -2.57 2.94 9.96
C ILE A 60 -3.13 3.22 8.56
N PRO A 61 -2.81 2.43 7.51
CA PRO A 61 -3.34 2.68 6.17
C PRO A 61 -4.86 2.53 6.09
N ALA A 62 -5.47 1.65 6.90
CA ALA A 62 -6.92 1.52 6.95
C ALA A 62 -7.60 2.82 7.39
N LEU A 63 -7.07 3.48 8.42
CA LEU A 63 -7.62 4.74 8.92
C LEU A 63 -7.35 5.91 7.96
N VAL A 64 -6.15 5.95 7.36
CA VAL A 64 -5.77 7.00 6.40
C VAL A 64 -6.64 6.94 5.15
N ILE A 65 -6.89 5.75 4.59
CA ILE A 65 -7.74 5.63 3.39
C ILE A 65 -9.22 5.91 3.70
N CYS A 66 -9.70 5.54 4.90
CA CYS A 66 -11.04 5.91 5.36
C CYS A 66 -11.22 7.42 5.42
N GLU A 67 -10.26 8.15 5.98
CA GLU A 67 -10.27 9.61 6.01
C GLU A 67 -10.29 10.19 4.60
N LEU A 68 -9.40 9.72 3.72
CA LEU A 68 -9.33 10.20 2.34
C LEU A 68 -10.65 10.01 1.59
N LEU A 69 -11.32 8.87 1.79
CA LEU A 69 -12.62 8.56 1.18
C LEU A 69 -13.80 9.29 1.84
N GLY A 70 -13.60 9.91 3.00
CA GLY A 70 -14.66 10.60 3.73
C GLY A 70 -15.56 9.68 4.54
N VAL A 71 -15.04 8.52 4.97
CA VAL A 71 -15.72 7.61 5.88
C VAL A 71 -15.89 8.28 7.25
N PRO A 72 -17.11 8.38 7.80
CA PRO A 72 -17.35 8.95 9.12
C PRO A 72 -16.59 8.22 10.22
N TYR A 73 -16.11 8.97 11.22
CA TYR A 73 -15.33 8.41 12.33
C TYR A 73 -16.02 7.24 13.05
N HIS A 74 -17.34 7.33 13.25
CA HIS A 74 -18.11 6.30 13.96
C HIS A 74 -18.28 4.99 13.18
N ASP A 75 -17.99 4.99 11.87
CA ASP A 75 -18.07 3.80 11.02
C ASP A 75 -16.69 3.12 10.85
N ARG A 76 -15.62 3.70 11.40
CA ARG A 76 -14.25 3.18 11.20
C ARG A 76 -14.07 1.77 11.77
N ASP A 77 -14.73 1.43 12.88
CA ASP A 77 -14.70 0.08 13.45
C ASP A 77 -15.32 -0.96 12.49
N PHE A 78 -16.43 -0.60 11.84
CA PHE A 78 -17.05 -1.43 10.80
C PHE A 78 -16.07 -1.66 9.65
N PHE A 79 -15.40 -0.60 9.19
CA PHE A 79 -14.38 -0.71 8.14
C PHE A 79 -13.21 -1.57 8.56
N GLN A 80 -12.63 -1.36 9.74
CA GLN A 80 -11.48 -2.14 10.18
C GLN A 80 -11.82 -3.63 10.20
N GLN A 81 -13.00 -4.01 10.71
CA GLN A 81 -13.42 -5.42 10.76
C GLN A 81 -13.68 -6.02 9.37
N HIS A 82 -14.47 -5.34 8.53
CA HIS A 82 -14.88 -5.92 7.24
C HIS A 82 -13.79 -5.80 6.18
N VAL A 83 -12.99 -4.75 6.20
CA VAL A 83 -11.89 -4.60 5.27
C VAL A 83 -10.74 -5.55 5.65
N ALA A 84 -10.46 -5.74 6.95
CA ALA A 84 -9.53 -6.79 7.38
C ALA A 84 -10.00 -8.17 6.93
N ALA A 85 -11.29 -8.50 7.03
CA ALA A 85 -11.82 -9.77 6.54
C ALA A 85 -11.81 -9.88 5.00
N ALA A 86 -12.04 -8.79 4.27
CA ALA A 86 -12.05 -8.79 2.80
C ALA A 86 -10.63 -8.96 2.21
N VAL A 87 -9.64 -8.32 2.84
CA VAL A 87 -8.23 -8.30 2.41
C VAL A 87 -7.41 -9.40 3.08
N GLY A 88 -7.85 -9.87 4.25
CA GLY A 88 -7.10 -10.71 5.20
C GLY A 88 -6.79 -12.14 4.76
N GLY A 89 -5.90 -12.73 5.55
CA GLY A 89 -5.14 -13.96 5.28
C GLY A 89 -5.91 -15.29 5.40
N ALA A 90 -5.13 -16.39 5.46
CA ALA A 90 -5.55 -17.77 5.21
C ALA A 90 -6.68 -18.32 6.10
N ASP A 91 -7.01 -17.64 7.19
CA ASP A 91 -8.01 -18.09 8.17
C ASP A 91 -9.46 -17.80 7.74
N HIS A 92 -9.66 -16.98 6.70
CA HIS A 92 -10.99 -16.72 6.16
C HIS A 92 -11.29 -17.59 4.94
N SER A 93 -12.43 -18.28 4.98
CA SER A 93 -12.96 -19.00 3.81
C SER A 93 -13.21 -18.03 2.66
N MET A 94 -13.18 -18.54 1.43
CA MET A 94 -13.46 -17.71 0.26
C MET A 94 -14.86 -17.08 0.28
N GLU A 95 -15.82 -17.78 0.88
CA GLU A 95 -17.16 -17.28 1.13
C GLU A 95 -17.16 -16.10 2.11
N ALA A 96 -16.43 -16.21 3.23
CA ALA A 96 -16.32 -15.13 4.21
C ALA A 96 -15.66 -13.87 3.61
N ARG A 97 -14.61 -14.05 2.79
CA ARG A 97 -13.97 -12.95 2.07
C ARG A 97 -14.92 -12.29 1.07
N GLY A 98 -15.69 -13.09 0.33
CA GLY A 98 -16.73 -12.59 -0.58
C GLY A 98 -17.82 -11.80 0.13
N ALA A 99 -18.30 -12.29 1.28
CA ALA A 99 -19.31 -11.60 2.08
C ALA A 99 -18.79 -10.27 2.66
N ALA A 100 -17.56 -10.27 3.19
CA ALA A 100 -16.92 -9.05 3.69
C ALA A 100 -16.72 -8.01 2.58
N PHE A 101 -16.27 -8.44 1.41
CA PHE A 101 -16.13 -7.57 0.25
C PHE A 101 -17.47 -6.98 -0.22
N ALA A 102 -18.54 -7.79 -0.26
CA ALA A 102 -19.88 -7.31 -0.58
C ALA A 102 -20.38 -6.27 0.43
N ALA A 103 -20.17 -6.51 1.73
CA ALA A 103 -20.54 -5.56 2.79
C ALA A 103 -19.81 -4.21 2.64
N VAL A 104 -18.53 -4.24 2.28
CA VAL A 104 -17.74 -3.02 2.00
C VAL A 104 -18.27 -2.28 0.77
N GLN A 105 -18.64 -3.00 -0.30
CA GLN A 105 -19.24 -2.37 -1.49
C GLN A 105 -20.59 -1.73 -1.20
N ASP A 106 -21.46 -2.42 -0.47
CA ASP A 106 -22.78 -1.91 -0.08
C ASP A 106 -22.66 -0.67 0.80
N TYR A 107 -21.71 -0.69 1.75
CA TYR A 107 -21.40 0.49 2.54
C TYR A 107 -20.95 1.65 1.64
N LEU A 108 -19.99 1.44 0.75
CA LEU A 108 -19.46 2.50 -0.12
C LEU A 108 -20.54 3.08 -1.03
N ARG A 109 -21.47 2.26 -1.51
CA ARG A 109 -22.66 2.70 -2.25
C ARG A 109 -23.54 3.61 -1.41
N GLY A 110 -23.82 3.23 -0.17
CA GLY A 110 -24.54 4.07 0.79
C GLY A 110 -23.82 5.40 1.06
N LEU A 111 -22.50 5.34 1.25
CA LEU A 111 -21.65 6.52 1.47
C LEU A 111 -21.71 7.48 0.27
N VAL A 112 -21.61 6.97 -0.97
CA VAL A 112 -21.71 7.78 -2.18
C VAL A 112 -23.06 8.51 -2.25
N LEU A 113 -24.17 7.84 -1.97
CA LEU A 113 -25.49 8.46 -1.95
C LEU A 113 -25.59 9.55 -0.87
N ALA A 114 -25.02 9.30 0.31
CA ALA A 114 -24.95 10.29 1.38
C ALA A 114 -24.13 11.52 0.96
N LYS A 115 -22.94 11.32 0.36
CA LYS A 115 -22.08 12.41 -0.12
C LYS A 115 -22.72 13.20 -1.27
N ARG A 116 -23.53 12.57 -2.13
CA ARG A 116 -24.30 13.31 -3.15
C ARG A 116 -25.33 14.25 -2.54
N ASN A 117 -26.02 13.80 -1.49
CA ASN A 117 -27.03 14.59 -0.82
C ASN A 117 -26.43 15.70 0.05
N ALA A 118 -25.27 15.43 0.68
CA ALA A 118 -24.56 16.38 1.53
C ALA A 118 -23.04 16.21 1.37
N PRO A 119 -22.44 16.88 0.36
CA PRO A 119 -20.99 16.81 0.15
C PRO A 119 -20.20 17.41 1.32
N THR A 120 -19.07 16.79 1.64
CA THR A 120 -18.09 17.27 2.63
C THR A 120 -16.71 17.46 1.97
N ASP A 121 -15.67 17.81 2.74
CA ASP A 121 -14.31 18.02 2.23
C ASP A 121 -13.54 16.68 2.17
N ASP A 122 -13.90 15.81 1.22
CA ASP A 122 -13.28 14.50 0.99
C ASP A 122 -13.30 14.08 -0.48
N LEU A 123 -12.56 13.00 -0.80
CA LEU A 123 -12.38 12.55 -2.16
C LEU A 123 -13.68 12.11 -2.84
N LEU A 124 -14.57 11.43 -2.14
CA LEU A 124 -15.82 10.94 -2.75
C LEU A 124 -16.76 12.12 -3.02
N SER A 125 -16.89 13.05 -2.08
CA SER A 125 -17.63 14.30 -2.21
C SER A 125 -17.13 15.13 -3.39
N ASP A 126 -15.81 15.28 -3.51
CA ASP A 126 -15.13 15.97 -4.62
C ASP A 126 -15.50 15.40 -6.00
N LEU A 127 -15.79 14.10 -6.08
CA LEU A 127 -16.12 13.40 -7.31
C LEU A 127 -17.63 13.36 -7.59
N THR A 128 -18.49 13.69 -6.62
CA THR A 128 -19.96 13.72 -6.84
C THR A 128 -20.39 14.74 -7.90
N GLY A 129 -19.63 15.82 -8.10
CA GLY A 129 -19.91 16.85 -9.11
C GLY A 129 -19.46 16.50 -10.54
N THR A 130 -18.96 15.28 -10.77
CA THR A 130 -18.46 14.84 -12.08
C THR A 130 -19.53 14.07 -12.86
N ASP A 131 -19.16 13.55 -14.04
CA ASP A 131 -20.00 12.71 -14.90
C ASP A 131 -20.08 11.24 -14.42
N LEU A 132 -19.47 10.90 -13.29
CA LEU A 132 -19.47 9.54 -12.75
C LEU A 132 -20.87 9.14 -12.27
N THR A 133 -21.29 7.93 -12.61
CA THR A 133 -22.48 7.31 -12.01
C THR A 133 -22.20 6.89 -10.57
N ASP A 134 -23.25 6.54 -9.82
CA ASP A 134 -23.11 6.06 -8.44
C ASP A 134 -22.32 4.75 -8.37
N ASP A 135 -22.52 3.86 -9.34
CA ASP A 135 -21.77 2.62 -9.49
C ASP A 135 -20.30 2.87 -9.78
N GLU A 136 -20.00 3.81 -10.68
CA GLU A 136 -18.63 4.17 -11.03
C GLU A 136 -17.89 4.79 -9.85
N LEU A 137 -18.53 5.70 -9.13
CA LEU A 137 -17.96 6.34 -7.96
C LEU A 137 -17.76 5.35 -6.79
N SER A 138 -18.72 4.46 -6.55
CA SER A 138 -18.59 3.38 -5.56
C SER A 138 -17.48 2.40 -5.93
N GLY A 139 -17.35 2.07 -7.22
CA GLY A 139 -16.28 1.24 -7.74
C GLY A 139 -14.89 1.88 -7.58
N ILE A 140 -14.79 3.20 -7.77
CA ILE A 140 -13.56 3.96 -7.47
C ILE A 140 -13.24 3.89 -5.97
N GLY A 141 -14.22 4.12 -5.10
CA GLY A 141 -14.02 4.00 -3.65
C GLY A 141 -13.50 2.62 -3.25
N THR A 142 -14.11 1.57 -3.81
CA THR A 142 -13.73 0.17 -3.54
C THR A 142 -12.29 -0.11 -4.01
N LEU A 143 -11.94 0.36 -5.21
CA LEU A 143 -10.60 0.21 -5.76
C LEU A 143 -9.55 0.91 -4.88
N LEU A 144 -9.81 2.15 -4.47
CA LEU A 144 -8.87 2.93 -3.67
C LEU A 144 -8.69 2.35 -2.27
N LEU A 145 -9.78 1.89 -1.65
CA LEU A 145 -9.75 1.20 -0.36
C LEU A 145 -8.89 -0.07 -0.41
N GLY A 146 -9.13 -0.95 -1.39
CA GLY A 146 -8.35 -2.18 -1.54
C GLY A 146 -6.88 -1.91 -1.89
N ALA A 147 -6.63 -0.99 -2.82
CA ALA A 147 -5.28 -0.69 -3.28
C ALA A 147 -4.43 0.03 -2.23
N GLY A 148 -5.03 0.92 -1.42
CA GLY A 148 -4.34 1.71 -0.39
C GLY A 148 -4.05 0.94 0.90
N LEU A 149 -4.77 -0.15 1.15
CA LEU A 149 -4.65 -0.88 2.41
C LEU A 149 -3.57 -1.96 2.38
N ASP A 150 -3.77 -3.00 1.57
CA ASP A 150 -2.93 -4.21 1.65
C ASP A 150 -1.48 -3.91 1.25
N THR A 151 -1.30 -2.98 0.31
CA THR A 151 0.03 -2.63 -0.19
C THR A 151 0.83 -1.87 0.87
N THR A 152 0.30 -0.80 1.45
CA THR A 152 1.00 -0.04 2.50
C THR A 152 1.22 -0.89 3.74
N ALA A 153 0.23 -1.69 4.16
CA ALA A 153 0.36 -2.54 5.35
C ALA A 153 1.53 -3.53 5.21
N ASN A 154 1.64 -4.20 4.06
CA ASN A 154 2.75 -5.11 3.81
C ASN A 154 4.09 -4.39 3.61
N MET A 155 4.10 -3.16 3.05
CA MET A 155 5.32 -2.34 3.03
C MET A 155 5.80 -1.95 4.43
N LEU A 156 4.88 -1.61 5.34
CA LEU A 156 5.23 -1.27 6.72
C LEU A 156 5.74 -2.50 7.48
N ALA A 157 5.07 -3.64 7.37
CA ALA A 157 5.46 -4.89 8.03
C ALA A 157 6.80 -5.42 7.49
N LEU A 158 6.88 -5.69 6.17
CA LEU A 158 8.10 -6.22 5.56
C LEU A 158 9.25 -5.21 5.57
N GLY A 159 8.95 -3.90 5.48
CA GLY A 159 9.93 -2.85 5.62
C GLY A 159 10.54 -2.82 7.02
N THR A 160 9.71 -3.00 8.06
CA THR A 160 10.21 -3.14 9.43
C THR A 160 11.08 -4.39 9.57
N ALA A 161 10.66 -5.55 9.05
CA ALA A 161 11.47 -6.77 9.09
C ALA A 161 12.83 -6.61 8.38
N ALA A 162 12.85 -5.98 7.20
CA ALA A 162 14.07 -5.68 6.46
C ALA A 162 15.01 -4.75 7.25
N LEU A 163 14.48 -3.72 7.90
CA LEU A 163 15.29 -2.82 8.73
C LEU A 163 15.83 -3.52 9.99
N LEU A 164 15.02 -4.33 10.68
CA LEU A 164 15.43 -5.05 11.89
C LEU A 164 16.51 -6.11 11.63
N THR A 165 16.62 -6.58 10.38
CA THR A 165 17.70 -7.50 9.96
C THR A 165 18.98 -6.78 9.52
N HIS A 166 18.96 -5.44 9.48
CA HIS A 166 20.08 -4.58 9.11
C HIS A 166 20.26 -3.46 10.15
N PRO A 167 20.64 -3.79 11.41
CA PRO A 167 20.63 -2.86 12.54
C PRO A 167 21.49 -1.61 12.33
N ASP A 168 22.60 -1.72 11.59
CA ASP A 168 23.47 -0.58 11.28
C ASP A 168 22.74 0.45 10.41
N GLN A 169 22.04 0.00 9.37
CA GLN A 169 21.22 0.86 8.50
C GLN A 169 19.99 1.41 9.23
N LEU A 170 19.37 0.60 10.11
CA LEU A 170 18.25 1.03 10.93
C LEU A 170 18.61 2.18 11.88
N ALA A 171 19.84 2.21 12.41
CA ALA A 171 20.30 3.28 13.27
C ALA A 171 20.36 4.64 12.54
N GLU A 172 20.65 4.64 11.24
CA GLU A 172 20.68 5.85 10.42
C GLU A 172 19.28 6.46 10.22
N LEU A 173 18.24 5.62 10.14
CA LEU A 173 16.84 6.04 9.94
C LEU A 173 16.30 6.93 11.07
N ARG A 174 16.86 6.83 12.29
CA ARG A 174 16.36 7.54 13.48
C ARG A 174 16.59 9.04 13.42
N ASN A 175 17.62 9.49 12.70
CA ASN A 175 18.22 10.81 12.93
C ASN A 175 18.12 11.77 11.72
N ASP A 176 17.72 11.30 10.54
CA ASP A 176 17.75 12.11 9.30
C ASP A 176 16.57 11.84 8.34
N PRO A 177 15.75 12.87 8.01
CA PRO A 177 14.68 12.77 7.01
C PRO A 177 15.16 12.40 5.60
N GLU A 178 16.34 12.86 5.16
CA GLU A 178 16.84 12.56 3.81
C GLU A 178 17.20 11.07 3.69
N THR A 179 17.79 10.51 4.74
CA THR A 179 18.03 9.07 4.85
C THR A 179 16.73 8.27 4.91
N THR A 180 15.67 8.80 5.53
CA THR A 180 14.34 8.16 5.49
C THR A 180 13.79 8.04 4.08
N ASP A 181 13.87 9.10 3.27
CA ASP A 181 13.37 9.08 1.90
C ASP A 181 14.12 8.06 1.04
N ARG A 182 15.45 8.01 1.16
CA ARG A 182 16.26 7.01 0.44
C ARG A 182 15.95 5.59 0.88
N ALA A 183 15.81 5.36 2.18
CA ALA A 183 15.43 4.06 2.73
C ALA A 183 14.07 3.58 2.21
N ILE A 184 13.08 4.48 2.10
CA ILE A 184 11.76 4.15 1.57
C ILE A 184 11.84 3.71 0.10
N GLU A 185 12.55 4.45 -0.76
CA GLU A 185 12.71 4.07 -2.16
C GLU A 185 13.48 2.75 -2.30
N GLU A 186 14.48 2.51 -1.46
CA GLU A 186 15.21 1.24 -1.43
C GLU A 186 14.32 0.09 -0.96
N LEU A 187 13.51 0.28 0.08
CA LEU A 187 12.53 -0.72 0.53
C LEU A 187 11.54 -1.07 -0.58
N LEU A 188 11.03 -0.07 -1.30
CA LEU A 188 10.10 -0.27 -2.42
C LEU A 188 10.74 -1.06 -3.57
N ARG A 189 12.02 -0.80 -3.87
CA ARG A 189 12.79 -1.60 -4.84
C ARG A 189 13.03 -3.01 -4.32
N TYR A 190 13.57 -3.13 -3.11
CA TYR A 190 14.06 -4.39 -2.56
C TYR A 190 12.95 -5.39 -2.28
N LEU A 191 11.83 -4.92 -1.70
CA LEU A 191 10.69 -5.76 -1.34
C LEU A 191 9.76 -6.05 -2.51
N SER A 192 9.55 -5.08 -3.42
CA SER A 192 8.74 -5.23 -4.63
C SER A 192 7.43 -6.00 -4.41
N ILE A 193 6.66 -5.64 -3.37
CA ILE A 193 5.53 -6.46 -2.88
C ILE A 193 4.47 -6.75 -3.95
N ALA A 194 4.24 -5.80 -4.85
CA ALA A 194 3.51 -6.00 -6.10
C ALA A 194 4.49 -6.50 -7.17
N HIS A 195 4.72 -7.80 -7.17
CA HIS A 195 5.90 -8.40 -7.79
C HIS A 195 5.74 -8.74 -9.28
N THR A 196 4.50 -8.88 -9.76
CA THR A 196 4.19 -9.22 -11.16
C THR A 196 3.03 -8.38 -11.68
N SER A 197 3.06 -8.03 -12.97
CA SER A 197 1.88 -7.52 -13.68
C SER A 197 1.69 -8.24 -15.01
N ALA A 198 0.46 -8.39 -15.49
CA ALA A 198 0.16 -9.04 -16.76
C ALA A 198 -0.32 -8.03 -17.81
N ARG A 199 0.04 -8.25 -19.07
CA ARG A 199 -0.45 -7.49 -20.23
C ARG A 199 -0.81 -8.45 -21.36
N THR A 200 -1.80 -8.10 -22.17
CA THR A 200 -2.16 -8.87 -23.37
C THR A 200 -1.80 -8.05 -24.60
N ALA A 201 -1.07 -8.66 -25.54
CA ALA A 201 -0.68 -8.00 -26.77
C ALA A 201 -1.90 -7.79 -27.69
N LEU A 202 -2.19 -6.54 -28.05
CA LEU A 202 -3.32 -6.21 -28.95
C LEU A 202 -2.95 -6.37 -30.43
N THR A 203 -1.65 -6.35 -30.72
CA THR A 203 -1.02 -6.59 -32.02
C THR A 203 0.25 -7.39 -31.80
N ASP A 204 0.82 -7.93 -32.87
CA ASP A 204 2.17 -8.50 -32.81
C ASP A 204 3.17 -7.41 -32.39
N VAL A 205 4.10 -7.76 -31.49
CA VAL A 205 5.14 -6.85 -30.97
C VAL A 205 6.47 -7.60 -30.94
N GLU A 206 7.50 -7.03 -31.53
CA GLU A 206 8.87 -7.53 -31.39
C GLU A 206 9.56 -6.85 -30.21
N LEU A 207 10.07 -7.65 -29.27
CA LEU A 207 10.79 -7.19 -28.08
C LEU A 207 12.10 -7.96 -27.97
N ASP A 208 13.23 -7.27 -28.08
CA ASP A 208 14.58 -7.85 -28.03
C ASP A 208 14.76 -9.06 -28.95
N GLY A 209 14.27 -8.93 -30.19
CA GLY A 209 14.31 -9.98 -31.21
C GLY A 209 13.32 -11.14 -31.00
N GLN A 210 12.48 -11.10 -29.96
CA GLN A 210 11.43 -12.07 -29.71
C GLN A 210 10.07 -11.52 -30.17
N LEU A 211 9.34 -12.30 -30.97
CA LEU A 211 8.00 -11.95 -31.42
C LEU A 211 6.96 -12.41 -30.39
N ILE A 212 6.25 -11.45 -29.80
CA ILE A 212 5.05 -11.65 -29.00
C ILE A 212 3.85 -11.48 -29.94
N LYS A 213 3.03 -12.52 -30.10
CA LYS A 213 1.89 -12.50 -31.01
C LYS A 213 0.69 -11.82 -30.38
N LYS A 214 -0.16 -11.24 -31.22
CA LYS A 214 -1.48 -10.75 -30.83
C LYS A 214 -2.25 -11.82 -30.03
N GLY A 215 -2.79 -11.41 -28.88
CA GLY A 215 -3.55 -12.25 -27.97
C GLY A 215 -2.71 -12.97 -26.92
N GLU A 216 -1.38 -12.99 -27.04
CA GLU A 216 -0.51 -13.57 -26.03
C GLU A 216 -0.43 -12.67 -24.78
N THR A 217 -0.35 -13.31 -23.61
CA THR A 217 -0.18 -12.64 -22.33
C THR A 217 1.30 -12.61 -21.95
N VAL A 218 1.78 -11.42 -21.61
CA VAL A 218 3.14 -11.17 -21.10
C VAL A 218 3.04 -10.90 -19.61
N ALA A 219 3.75 -11.71 -18.82
CA ALA A 219 3.98 -11.43 -17.41
C ALA A 219 5.25 -10.57 -17.25
N VAL A 220 5.09 -9.38 -16.69
CA VAL A 220 6.17 -8.45 -16.38
C VAL A 220 6.57 -8.68 -14.92
N SER A 221 7.76 -9.25 -14.71
CA SER A 221 8.34 -9.45 -13.39
C SER A 221 8.96 -8.16 -12.87
N ILE A 222 8.20 -7.43 -12.04
CA ILE A 222 8.65 -6.18 -11.39
C ILE A 222 9.79 -6.49 -10.42
N GLN A 223 9.68 -7.58 -9.67
CA GLN A 223 10.74 -8.04 -8.76
C GLN A 223 12.06 -8.32 -9.48
N ALA A 224 12.02 -8.95 -10.67
CA ALA A 224 13.25 -9.21 -11.43
C ALA A 224 13.86 -7.91 -11.97
N ALA A 225 13.03 -7.00 -12.50
CA ALA A 225 13.50 -5.71 -12.99
C ALA A 225 14.13 -4.86 -11.85
N ASN A 226 13.56 -4.92 -10.66
CA ASN A 226 14.10 -4.24 -9.47
C ASN A 226 15.36 -4.91 -8.91
N ARG A 227 15.71 -6.11 -9.40
CA ARG A 227 16.95 -6.83 -9.10
C ARG A 227 17.89 -6.94 -10.31
N ASP A 228 17.71 -6.12 -11.35
CA ASP A 228 18.54 -6.16 -12.55
C ASP A 228 19.96 -5.61 -12.26
N PRO A 229 21.03 -6.43 -12.38
CA PRO A 229 22.40 -5.97 -12.16
C PRO A 229 22.89 -4.93 -13.18
N ALA A 230 22.25 -4.82 -14.35
CA ALA A 230 22.53 -3.77 -15.32
C ALA A 230 22.04 -2.39 -14.85
N LYS A 231 21.10 -2.35 -13.90
CA LYS A 231 20.50 -1.13 -13.34
C LYS A 231 20.95 -0.85 -11.91
N PHE A 232 21.07 -1.88 -11.07
CA PHE A 232 21.41 -1.78 -9.65
C PHE A 232 22.62 -2.67 -9.31
N HIS A 233 23.73 -2.07 -8.87
CA HIS A 233 24.92 -2.81 -8.42
C HIS A 233 24.61 -3.67 -7.19
N GLU A 234 25.04 -4.93 -7.14
CA GLU A 234 24.70 -5.87 -6.05
C GLU A 234 23.19 -5.81 -5.73
N PRO A 235 22.32 -6.17 -6.69
CA PRO A 235 20.89 -5.88 -6.62
C PRO A 235 20.17 -6.59 -5.48
N ASP A 236 20.71 -7.72 -5.02
CA ASP A 236 20.18 -8.52 -3.92
C ASP A 236 20.62 -8.05 -2.53
N THR A 237 21.47 -7.02 -2.47
CA THR A 237 21.86 -6.37 -1.21
C THR A 237 20.89 -5.22 -0.92
N PHE A 238 20.29 -5.24 0.27
CA PHE A 238 19.55 -4.12 0.82
C PHE A 238 20.52 -3.03 1.31
N ASP A 239 20.43 -1.84 0.74
CA ASP A 239 21.32 -0.71 1.04
C ASP A 239 20.55 0.61 0.97
N ILE A 240 20.23 1.20 2.12
CA ILE A 240 19.53 2.51 2.21
C ILE A 240 20.36 3.68 1.64
N GLY A 241 21.68 3.50 1.48
CA GLY A 241 22.57 4.49 0.87
C GLY A 241 22.49 4.52 -0.65
N ARG A 242 21.91 3.48 -1.28
CA ARG A 242 21.77 3.33 -2.73
C ARG A 242 20.87 4.41 -3.33
N SER A 243 21.18 4.81 -4.57
CA SER A 243 20.19 5.47 -5.43
C SER A 243 19.21 4.44 -6.02
N ALA A 244 18.01 4.32 -5.46
CA ALA A 244 16.94 3.46 -5.97
C ALA A 244 16.15 4.10 -7.14
N VAL A 245 16.66 5.18 -7.75
CA VAL A 245 15.96 5.95 -8.79
C VAL A 245 15.65 5.09 -10.01
N GLY A 246 14.37 5.06 -10.39
CA GLY A 246 13.87 4.29 -11.53
C GLY A 246 13.49 2.85 -11.18
N HIS A 247 13.41 2.50 -9.89
CA HIS A 247 12.72 1.27 -9.48
C HIS A 247 11.27 1.26 -9.98
N LEU A 248 10.74 0.05 -10.18
CA LEU A 248 9.40 -0.22 -10.70
C LEU A 248 8.43 -0.67 -9.62
N GLY A 249 8.73 -0.44 -8.34
CA GLY A 249 7.87 -0.86 -7.20
C GLY A 249 6.45 -0.27 -7.25
N PHE A 250 6.28 0.86 -7.93
CA PHE A 250 4.99 1.48 -8.22
C PHE A 250 4.49 1.25 -9.66
N GLY A 251 5.09 0.32 -10.40
CA GLY A 251 4.85 0.11 -11.82
C GLY A 251 5.31 1.27 -12.70
N HIS A 252 4.86 1.29 -13.96
CA HIS A 252 5.25 2.28 -14.95
C HIS A 252 4.11 2.58 -15.95
N GLY A 253 4.25 3.68 -16.69
CA GLY A 253 3.32 4.10 -17.74
C GLY A 253 1.98 4.59 -17.18
N VAL A 254 0.92 4.49 -18.00
CA VAL A 254 -0.41 5.01 -17.64
C VAL A 254 -1.00 4.35 -16.38
N HIS A 255 -0.58 3.12 -16.08
CA HIS A 255 -1.02 2.37 -14.90
C HIS A 255 -0.08 2.48 -13.69
N GLN A 256 0.93 3.36 -13.72
CA GLN A 256 1.77 3.62 -12.55
C GLN A 256 0.89 3.90 -11.32
N CYS A 257 1.30 3.50 -10.13
CA CYS A 257 0.48 3.58 -8.92
C CYS A 257 -0.02 5.02 -8.69
N LEU A 258 -1.35 5.16 -8.58
CA LEU A 258 -1.99 6.44 -8.29
C LEU A 258 -1.67 6.90 -6.86
N GLY A 259 -1.70 5.97 -5.90
CA GLY A 259 -1.46 6.20 -4.48
C GLY A 259 0.01 6.33 -4.07
N GLN A 260 0.95 6.34 -5.01
CA GLN A 260 2.38 6.28 -4.70
C GLN A 260 2.90 7.42 -3.81
N GLN A 261 2.23 8.57 -3.80
CA GLN A 261 2.60 9.69 -2.94
C GLN A 261 2.03 9.52 -1.53
N LEU A 262 0.85 8.92 -1.39
CA LEU A 262 0.27 8.59 -0.10
C LEU A 262 1.10 7.52 0.62
N ALA A 263 1.41 6.43 -0.08
CA ALA A 263 2.23 5.34 0.47
C ALA A 263 3.59 5.85 1.00
N ARG A 264 4.23 6.77 0.27
CA ARG A 264 5.48 7.41 0.74
C ARG A 264 5.28 8.26 2.00
N VAL A 265 4.18 9.03 2.07
CA VAL A 265 3.85 9.81 3.27
C VAL A 265 3.64 8.89 4.47
N GLU A 266 2.86 7.82 4.30
CA GLU A 266 2.60 6.83 5.34
C GLU A 266 3.90 6.20 5.85
N MET A 267 4.75 5.70 4.95
CA MET A 267 6.03 5.10 5.32
C MET A 267 7.00 6.10 5.98
N ARG A 268 7.04 7.36 5.50
CA ARG A 268 7.90 8.43 6.04
C ARG A 268 7.51 8.82 7.46
N VAL A 269 6.24 8.71 7.80
CA VAL A 269 5.75 8.99 9.16
C VAL A 269 5.92 7.76 10.04
N ALA A 270 5.41 6.60 9.60
CA ALA A 270 5.29 5.41 10.42
C ALA A 270 6.64 4.75 10.75
N LEU A 271 7.51 4.52 9.76
CA LEU A 271 8.75 3.77 9.99
C LEU A 271 9.71 4.49 10.96
N PRO A 272 10.04 5.79 10.78
CA PRO A 272 10.90 6.50 11.73
C PRO A 272 10.25 6.63 13.11
N ALA A 273 8.93 6.82 13.19
CA ALA A 273 8.23 6.92 14.47
C ALA A 273 8.35 5.61 15.28
N LEU A 274 8.12 4.46 14.64
CA LEU A 274 8.25 3.15 15.26
C LEU A 274 9.65 2.92 15.86
N VAL A 275 10.70 3.18 15.06
CA VAL A 275 12.07 2.88 15.46
C VAL A 275 12.65 3.89 16.46
N ARG A 276 12.08 5.10 16.52
CA ARG A 276 12.37 6.09 17.57
C ARG A 276 11.65 5.76 18.87
N ARG A 277 10.40 5.30 18.79
CA ARG A 277 9.60 4.93 19.98
C ARG A 277 10.16 3.71 20.67
N PHE A 278 10.63 2.73 19.90
CA PHE A 278 11.17 1.46 20.41
C PHE A 278 12.63 1.25 19.96
N PRO A 279 13.62 1.86 20.63
CA PRO A 279 15.02 1.75 20.22
C PRO A 279 15.60 0.33 20.26
N THR A 280 15.00 -0.55 21.06
CA THR A 280 15.39 -1.97 21.24
C THR A 280 14.48 -2.94 20.48
N LEU A 281 13.61 -2.42 19.59
CA LEU A 281 12.73 -3.21 18.74
C LEU A 281 13.53 -4.29 18.00
N ARG A 282 13.00 -5.51 18.02
CA ARG A 282 13.54 -6.70 17.36
C ARG A 282 12.42 -7.67 17.03
N LEU A 283 12.67 -8.58 16.10
CA LEU A 283 11.77 -9.70 15.84
C LEU A 283 11.70 -10.60 17.09
N ALA A 284 10.51 -11.04 17.46
CA ALA A 284 10.28 -12.00 18.54
C ALA A 284 10.48 -13.46 18.07
N VAL A 285 10.62 -13.66 16.76
CA VAL A 285 10.88 -14.94 16.10
C VAL A 285 12.06 -14.82 15.13
N PRO A 286 12.76 -15.92 14.79
CA PRO A 286 13.71 -15.93 13.67
C PRO A 286 13.07 -15.46 12.37
N VAL A 287 13.82 -14.77 11.51
CA VAL A 287 13.34 -14.24 10.22
C VAL A 287 12.74 -15.34 9.34
N ALA A 288 13.32 -16.54 9.36
CA ALA A 288 12.87 -17.69 8.59
C ALA A 288 11.49 -18.23 9.05
N ASP A 289 11.08 -17.90 10.27
CA ASP A 289 9.84 -18.36 10.88
C ASP A 289 8.70 -17.34 10.75
N ILE A 290 8.94 -16.18 10.11
CA ILE A 290 7.88 -15.22 9.78
C ILE A 290 6.89 -15.89 8.83
N PRO A 291 5.60 -15.99 9.18
CA PRO A 291 4.61 -16.62 8.32
C PRO A 291 4.24 -15.68 7.17
N LEU A 292 4.88 -15.90 6.03
CA LEU A 292 4.68 -15.12 4.82
C LEU A 292 3.42 -15.55 4.06
N ARG A 293 2.81 -14.59 3.35
CA ARG A 293 1.67 -14.83 2.49
C ARG A 293 2.14 -15.42 1.16
N HIS A 294 1.75 -16.66 0.87
CA HIS A 294 2.03 -17.33 -0.39
C HIS A 294 0.77 -17.42 -1.26
N GLY A 295 0.88 -17.14 -2.55
CA GLY A 295 -0.22 -17.28 -3.51
C GLY A 295 -1.20 -16.11 -3.60
N LEU A 296 -0.86 -14.95 -3.01
CA LEU A 296 -1.59 -13.69 -3.17
C LEU A 296 -0.84 -12.75 -4.12
N ASP A 297 -1.57 -11.87 -4.80
CA ASP A 297 -1.01 -10.87 -5.73
C ASP A 297 -0.08 -9.87 -5.03
N ILE A 298 -0.35 -9.59 -3.75
CA ILE A 298 0.49 -8.74 -2.88
C ILE A 298 1.27 -9.64 -1.93
N TYR A 299 2.60 -9.58 -2.05
CA TYR A 299 3.50 -10.29 -1.13
C TYR A 299 3.51 -9.61 0.23
N GLY A 300 3.56 -10.40 1.30
CA GLY A 300 3.27 -9.91 2.64
C GLY A 300 3.55 -10.89 3.76
N ALA A 301 3.23 -10.48 4.98
CA ALA A 301 3.27 -11.32 6.18
C ALA A 301 1.86 -11.50 6.75
N HIS A 302 1.57 -12.67 7.31
CA HIS A 302 0.35 -12.92 8.07
C HIS A 302 0.42 -12.24 9.44
N GLU A 303 1.56 -12.42 10.11
CA GLU A 303 1.92 -11.76 11.36
C GLU A 303 3.41 -11.38 11.30
N LEU A 304 3.79 -10.38 12.09
CA LEU A 304 5.17 -10.01 12.34
C LEU A 304 5.38 -9.85 13.85
N PRO A 305 5.68 -10.95 14.57
CA PRO A 305 5.93 -10.89 16.00
C PRO A 305 7.15 -10.03 16.32
N VAL A 306 6.96 -8.99 17.12
CA VAL A 306 8.03 -8.08 17.56
C VAL A 306 8.01 -7.87 19.07
N THR A 307 9.16 -7.54 19.63
CA THR A 307 9.34 -7.15 21.03
C THR A 307 10.40 -6.06 21.11
N TRP A 308 10.46 -5.31 22.21
CA TRP A 308 11.43 -4.25 22.45
C TRP A 308 12.02 -4.40 23.85
#